data_AF-A0A6N7GKT8-F1
#
_entry.id   AF-A0A6N7GKT8-F1
#
_cell.length_a   1.000
_cell.length_b   1.000
_cell.length_c   1.000
_cell.angle_alpha   90.00
_cell.angle_beta   90.00
_cell.angle_gamma   90.00
#
_symmetry.space_group_name_H-M   'P 1'
#
loop_
_entity.id
_entity.type
_entity.pdbx_description
1 polymer ?
#
loop_
_entity_poly.entity_id
_entity_poly.type
_entity_poly.pdbx_seq_one_letter_code
_entity_poly.pdbx_strand_id
1 'polypeptide(L)'
;MTNPALVTGAPVSVPRRLAGWVVAAVTVAAAGLFALGIGNPLRLGVLERYFFDPLFGMLLVGLAGYLALWLLLPIRNEAAQGRRIVARVATLVLAGGGLVGWGIFGVFFNQEVTEVAQSSDGSRALVEVVHANNPFRYELRVWNGTGLTAREAGSLGEACGGVQAARFVTEDRVELDTTYGTWQFDLDPATGAPQQVLGPRCPDGPVPARMEP
;
A
#
# COMPACT_ATOMS: atom_id res chain seq x y z
N MET A 1 -33.65 -1.93 52.95
CA MET A 1 -32.35 -2.55 53.31
C MET A 1 -31.63 -2.89 52.02
N THR A 2 -30.80 -1.99 51.51
CA THR A 2 -29.99 -2.18 50.31
C THR A 2 -28.70 -2.90 50.71
N ASN A 3 -28.50 -4.10 50.17
CA ASN A 3 -27.34 -4.94 50.47
C ASN A 3 -26.10 -4.30 49.81
N PRO A 4 -25.11 -3.75 50.56
CA PRO A 4 -23.98 -3.03 49.98
C PRO A 4 -22.91 -3.95 49.34
N ALA A 5 -23.17 -5.26 49.28
CA ALA A 5 -22.15 -6.26 48.96
C ALA A 5 -21.99 -6.61 47.47
N LEU A 6 -22.71 -5.98 46.54
CA LEU A 6 -22.84 -6.52 45.18
C LEU A 6 -22.52 -5.52 44.04
N VAL A 7 -21.42 -4.78 44.10
CA VAL A 7 -20.85 -4.17 42.86
C VAL A 7 -19.32 -4.03 42.90
N THR A 8 -18.58 -4.96 43.50
CA THR A 8 -17.14 -5.04 43.26
C THR A 8 -16.90 -5.92 42.04
N GLY A 9 -17.11 -5.35 40.85
CA GLY A 9 -16.84 -6.04 39.59
C GLY A 9 -15.44 -6.65 39.60
N ALA A 10 -15.34 -7.96 39.39
CA ALA A 10 -14.11 -8.72 39.58
C ALA A 10 -12.90 -8.06 38.90
N PRO A 11 -11.73 -7.96 39.56
CA PRO A 11 -10.47 -7.48 38.98
C PRO A 11 -10.22 -8.14 37.62
N VAL A 12 -9.98 -7.34 36.57
CA VAL A 12 -9.49 -7.89 35.31
C VAL A 12 -8.19 -8.60 35.61
N SER A 13 -8.09 -9.87 35.24
CA SER A 13 -6.85 -10.62 35.50
C SER A 13 -5.68 -9.90 34.83
N VAL A 14 -4.57 -9.77 35.56
CA VAL A 14 -3.30 -9.20 35.06
C VAL A 14 -2.93 -9.75 33.67
N PRO A 15 -2.99 -11.07 33.39
CA PRO A 15 -2.70 -11.60 32.05
C PRO A 15 -3.63 -11.08 30.97
N ARG A 16 -4.93 -10.92 31.24
CA ARG A 16 -5.89 -10.35 30.29
C ARG A 16 -5.55 -8.90 29.94
N ARG A 17 -5.14 -8.12 30.93
CA ARG A 17 -4.76 -6.71 30.74
C ARG A 17 -3.47 -6.58 29.95
N LEU A 18 -2.47 -7.43 30.22
CA LEU A 18 -1.23 -7.49 29.45
C LEU A 18 -1.51 -7.89 27.99
N ALA A 19 -2.29 -8.95 27.77
CA ALA A 19 -2.69 -9.37 26.43
C ALA A 19 -3.43 -8.25 25.68
N GLY A 20 -4.34 -7.55 26.35
CA GLY A 20 -5.05 -6.41 25.76
C GLY A 20 -4.12 -5.28 25.31
N TRP A 21 -3.11 -4.95 26.11
CA TRP A 21 -2.11 -3.93 25.75
C TRP A 21 -1.21 -4.37 24.59
N VAL A 22 -0.80 -5.64 24.56
CA VAL A 22 -0.02 -6.19 23.44
C VAL A 22 -0.83 -6.11 22.15
N VAL A 23 -2.09 -6.55 22.16
CA VAL A 23 -2.97 -6.46 20.98
C VAL A 23 -3.19 -5.00 20.58
N ALA A 24 -3.39 -4.09 21.53
CA ALA A 24 -3.53 -2.66 21.22
C ALA A 24 -2.27 -2.08 20.57
N ALA A 25 -1.08 -2.40 21.09
CA ALA A 25 0.19 -1.94 20.54
C ALA A 25 0.40 -2.46 19.11
N VAL A 26 0.14 -3.75 18.88
CA VAL A 26 0.20 -4.36 17.53
C VAL A 26 -0.80 -3.71 16.59
N THR A 27 -2.02 -3.42 17.06
CA THR A 27 -3.07 -2.77 16.27
C THR A 27 -2.64 -1.36 15.83
N VAL A 28 -2.08 -0.57 16.74
CA VAL A 28 -1.59 0.79 16.45
C VAL A 28 -0.41 0.75 15.50
N ALA A 29 0.55 -0.16 15.70
CA ALA A 29 1.68 -0.34 14.80
C ALA A 29 1.22 -0.73 13.39
N ALA A 30 0.29 -1.68 13.28
CA ALA A 30 -0.30 -2.09 12.00
C ALA A 30 -1.03 -0.91 11.33
N ALA A 31 -1.86 -0.17 12.07
CA ALA A 31 -2.55 1.01 11.55
C ALA A 31 -1.57 2.07 11.01
N GLY A 32 -0.45 2.31 11.70
CA GLY A 32 0.61 3.20 11.23
C GLY A 32 1.27 2.72 9.95
N LEU A 33 1.58 1.42 9.86
CA LEU A 33 2.14 0.82 8.64
C LEU A 33 1.17 0.91 7.46
N PHE A 34 -0.13 0.67 7.67
CA PHE A 34 -1.14 0.84 6.61
C PHE A 34 -1.33 2.30 6.19
N ALA A 35 -1.30 3.25 7.13
CA ALA A 35 -1.36 4.67 6.81
C ALA A 35 -0.18 5.14 5.96
N LEU A 36 1.02 4.62 6.24
CA LEU A 36 2.20 4.82 5.39
C LEU A 36 2.04 4.14 4.01
N GLY A 37 1.42 2.96 3.99
CA GLY A 37 1.02 2.23 2.76
C GLY A 37 0.14 3.03 1.81
N ILE A 38 -0.87 3.72 2.33
CA ILE A 38 -1.77 4.56 1.51
C ILE A 38 -0.99 5.68 0.79
N GLY A 39 0.05 6.23 1.43
CA GLY A 39 0.88 7.28 0.83
C GLY A 39 1.86 6.80 -0.24
N ASN A 40 2.16 5.49 -0.28
CA ASN A 40 3.08 4.88 -1.24
C ASN A 40 2.64 3.44 -1.59
N PRO A 41 1.51 3.28 -2.30
CA PRO A 41 0.88 1.99 -2.50
C PRO A 41 1.74 1.02 -3.31
N LEU A 42 2.64 1.54 -4.16
CA LEU A 42 3.36 0.72 -5.12
C LEU A 42 4.71 0.19 -4.59
N ARG A 43 5.47 0.92 -3.75
CA ARG A 43 6.80 0.43 -3.26
C ARG A 43 6.72 -0.42 -2.00
N LEU A 44 5.58 -0.43 -1.32
CA LEU A 44 5.34 -1.31 -0.17
C LEU A 44 4.91 -2.72 -0.62
N GLY A 45 5.59 -3.27 -1.64
CA GLY A 45 5.45 -4.66 -2.09
C GLY A 45 5.69 -5.69 -0.97
N VAL A 46 6.33 -5.31 0.15
CA VAL A 46 6.38 -6.13 1.38
C VAL A 46 5.04 -6.15 2.12
N LEU A 47 4.31 -5.04 2.17
CA LEU A 47 2.91 -5.01 2.64
C LEU A 47 1.99 -5.68 1.62
N GLU A 48 2.27 -5.61 0.32
CA GLU A 48 1.48 -6.33 -0.69
C GLU A 48 1.67 -7.85 -0.58
N ARG A 49 2.91 -8.31 -0.38
CA ARG A 49 3.28 -9.74 -0.25
C ARG A 49 2.81 -10.40 1.04
N TYR A 50 2.58 -9.63 2.12
CA TYR A 50 2.17 -10.18 3.43
C TYR A 50 0.82 -9.65 3.96
N PHE A 51 0.39 -8.45 3.55
CA PHE A 51 -0.74 -7.73 4.13
C PHE A 51 -1.81 -7.33 3.11
N PHE A 52 -1.71 -7.76 1.84
CA PHE A 52 -2.76 -7.77 0.81
C PHE A 52 -3.76 -6.62 0.93
N ASP A 53 -3.66 -5.61 0.06
CA ASP A 53 -4.63 -4.52 -0.03
C ASP A 53 -4.81 -3.66 1.25
N PRO A 54 -4.49 -2.36 1.22
CA PRO A 54 -4.63 -1.47 2.39
C PRO A 54 -6.04 -1.48 3.02
N LEU A 55 -7.07 -1.82 2.26
CA LEU A 55 -8.46 -1.89 2.72
C LEU A 55 -8.76 -3.17 3.51
N PHE A 56 -8.17 -4.31 3.14
CA PHE A 56 -8.20 -5.52 3.98
C PHE A 56 -7.38 -5.32 5.26
N GLY A 57 -6.31 -4.53 5.19
CA GLY A 57 -5.60 -4.02 6.36
C GLY A 57 -6.49 -3.32 7.38
N MET A 58 -7.41 -2.45 6.92
CA MET A 58 -8.38 -1.78 7.80
C MET A 58 -9.32 -2.76 8.50
N LEU A 59 -9.74 -3.84 7.83
CA LEU A 59 -10.53 -4.90 8.46
C LEU A 59 -9.74 -5.56 9.60
N LEU A 60 -8.50 -5.97 9.35
CA LEU A 60 -7.64 -6.60 10.35
C LEU A 60 -7.40 -5.68 11.56
N VAL A 61 -7.06 -4.41 11.31
CA VAL A 61 -6.87 -3.39 12.35
C VAL A 61 -8.17 -3.17 13.13
N GLY A 62 -9.33 -3.11 12.46
CA GLY A 62 -10.63 -2.95 13.10
C GLY A 62 -10.98 -4.12 14.01
N LEU A 63 -10.76 -5.36 13.56
CA LEU A 63 -11.00 -6.58 14.34
C LEU A 63 -10.04 -6.70 15.54
N ALA A 64 -8.75 -6.42 15.33
CA ALA A 64 -7.75 -6.43 16.39
C ALA A 64 -8.03 -5.33 17.43
N GLY A 65 -8.42 -4.14 16.98
CA GLY A 65 -8.87 -3.04 17.84
C GLY A 65 -10.12 -3.40 18.65
N TYR A 66 -11.08 -4.06 18.03
CA TYR A 66 -12.26 -4.57 18.73
C TYR A 66 -11.88 -5.58 19.82
N LEU A 67 -10.97 -6.52 19.52
CA LEU A 67 -10.46 -7.48 20.49
C LEU A 67 -9.70 -6.80 21.64
N ALA A 68 -8.86 -5.82 21.34
CA ALA A 68 -8.15 -5.02 22.36
C ALA A 68 -9.11 -4.30 23.29
N LEU A 69 -10.13 -3.63 22.74
CA LEU A 69 -11.19 -2.98 23.51
C LEU A 69 -11.97 -3.98 24.36
N TRP A 70 -12.23 -5.19 23.83
CA TRP A 70 -12.90 -6.25 24.58
C TRP A 70 -12.07 -6.76 25.76
N LEU A 71 -10.75 -6.89 25.58
CA LEU A 71 -9.83 -7.33 26.64
C LEU A 71 -9.63 -6.26 27.72
N LEU A 72 -9.45 -4.99 27.32
CA LEU A 72 -9.08 -3.88 28.20
C LEU A 72 -10.26 -3.25 28.94
N LEU A 73 -11.47 -3.23 28.37
CA LEU A 73 -12.65 -2.60 28.97
C LEU A 73 -13.54 -3.66 29.63
N PRO A 74 -13.48 -3.89 30.95
CA PRO A 74 -14.38 -4.82 31.65
C PRO A 74 -15.80 -4.29 31.82
N ILE A 75 -16.77 -5.20 32.00
CA ILE A 75 -18.18 -4.87 32.30
C ILE A 75 -18.28 -4.60 33.80
N ARG A 76 -18.41 -3.34 34.21
CA ARG A 76 -18.49 -3.00 35.64
C ARG A 76 -19.59 -2.02 36.05
N ASN A 77 -20.25 -1.34 35.12
CA ASN A 77 -21.37 -0.46 35.45
C ASN A 77 -22.21 -0.09 34.21
N GLU A 78 -23.52 0.01 34.38
CA GLU A 78 -24.48 0.38 33.33
C GLU A 78 -24.24 1.80 32.78
N ALA A 79 -23.80 2.73 33.62
CA ALA A 79 -23.49 4.11 33.19
C ALA A 79 -22.29 4.21 32.23
N ALA A 80 -21.33 3.28 32.30
CA ALA A 80 -20.19 3.21 31.39
C ALA A 80 -20.46 2.36 30.13
N GLN A 81 -21.64 1.73 30.07
CA GLN A 81 -22.03 0.83 28.99
C GLN A 81 -22.22 1.59 27.66
N GLY A 82 -22.76 2.81 27.70
CA GLY A 82 -22.99 3.64 26.51
C GLY A 82 -21.70 3.93 25.73
N ARG A 83 -20.67 4.50 26.38
CA ARG A 83 -19.37 4.80 25.75
C ARG A 83 -18.69 3.54 25.18
N ARG A 84 -18.83 2.39 25.84
CA ARG A 84 -18.24 1.12 25.39
C ARG A 84 -18.96 0.52 24.19
N ILE A 85 -20.30 0.58 24.18
CA ILE A 85 -21.10 0.19 23.02
C ILE A 85 -20.73 1.09 21.84
N VAL A 86 -20.67 2.41 22.04
CA VAL A 86 -20.26 3.35 20.99
C VAL A 86 -18.86 3.02 20.46
N ALA A 87 -17.87 2.80 21.33
CA ALA A 87 -16.51 2.46 20.90
C ALA A 87 -16.47 1.14 20.08
N ARG A 88 -17.19 0.11 20.52
CA ARG A 88 -17.30 -1.18 19.83
C ARG A 88 -18.00 -1.09 18.49
N VAL A 89 -19.12 -0.38 18.45
CA VAL A 89 -19.88 -0.13 17.23
C VAL A 89 -19.03 0.68 16.26
N ALA A 90 -18.32 1.71 16.73
CA ALA A 90 -17.40 2.48 15.89
C ALA A 90 -16.28 1.59 15.30
N THR A 91 -15.70 0.66 16.08
CA THR A 91 -14.69 -0.28 15.54
C THR A 91 -15.29 -1.23 14.51
N LEU A 92 -16.50 -1.73 14.74
CA LEU A 92 -17.21 -2.59 13.78
C LEU A 92 -17.58 -1.83 12.50
N VAL A 93 -18.01 -0.58 12.63
CA VAL A 93 -18.32 0.29 11.48
C VAL A 93 -17.05 0.57 10.67
N LEU A 94 -15.92 0.86 11.32
CA LEU A 94 -14.63 1.02 10.64
C LEU A 94 -14.19 -0.27 9.94
N ALA A 95 -14.29 -1.42 10.61
CA ALA A 95 -13.97 -2.72 10.03
C ALA A 95 -14.87 -3.05 8.83
N GLY A 96 -16.18 -2.84 8.96
CA GLY A 96 -17.16 -3.04 7.89
C GLY A 96 -16.95 -2.07 6.73
N GLY A 97 -16.65 -0.79 7.00
CA GLY A 97 -16.29 0.19 6.00
C GLY A 97 -15.03 -0.18 5.23
N GLY A 98 -14.01 -0.70 5.92
CA GLY A 98 -12.80 -1.27 5.31
C GLY A 98 -13.12 -2.43 4.38
N LEU A 99 -13.97 -3.37 4.81
CA LEU A 99 -14.42 -4.50 3.98
C LEU A 99 -15.20 -4.05 2.72
N VAL A 100 -16.11 -3.10 2.87
CA VAL A 100 -16.88 -2.54 1.74
C VAL A 100 -15.94 -1.81 0.78
N GLY A 101 -15.03 -0.99 1.30
CA GLY A 101 -14.00 -0.33 0.52
C GLY A 101 -13.17 -1.35 -0.25
N TRP A 102 -12.71 -2.41 0.41
CA TRP A 102 -11.96 -3.50 -0.21
C TRP A 102 -12.75 -4.17 -1.34
N GLY A 103 -14.03 -4.48 -1.13
CA GLY A 103 -14.87 -5.09 -2.16
C GLY A 103 -15.07 -4.19 -3.39
N ILE A 104 -15.08 -2.86 -3.21
CA ILE A 104 -15.28 -1.89 -4.29
C ILE A 104 -13.96 -1.56 -5.01
N PHE A 105 -12.90 -1.32 -4.25
CA PHE A 105 -11.65 -0.76 -4.76
C PHE A 105 -10.50 -1.76 -4.83
N GLY A 106 -10.63 -2.94 -4.21
CA GLY A 106 -9.52 -3.88 -4.09
C GLY A 106 -9.02 -4.43 -5.42
N VAL A 107 -9.90 -4.46 -6.43
CA VAL A 107 -9.55 -4.82 -7.80
C VAL A 107 -8.52 -3.87 -8.41
N PHE A 108 -8.44 -2.61 -7.97
CA PHE A 108 -7.46 -1.65 -8.47
C PHE A 108 -6.06 -1.85 -7.87
N PHE A 109 -5.97 -2.50 -6.70
CA PHE A 109 -4.73 -2.80 -6.00
C PHE A 109 -4.14 -4.16 -6.38
N ASN A 110 -4.75 -4.88 -7.34
CA ASN A 110 -4.24 -6.15 -7.82
C ASN A 110 -3.24 -5.90 -8.98
N GLN A 111 -2.09 -5.30 -8.64
CA GLN A 111 -1.02 -5.00 -9.58
C GLN A 111 0.26 -5.67 -9.08
N GLU A 112 0.97 -6.36 -9.95
CA GLU A 112 2.29 -6.91 -9.62
C GLU A 112 3.34 -5.90 -10.08
N VAL A 113 4.09 -5.34 -9.13
CA VAL A 113 5.16 -4.39 -9.42
C VAL A 113 6.51 -5.08 -9.31
N THR A 114 7.24 -5.16 -10.42
CA THR A 114 8.59 -5.73 -10.47
C THR A 114 9.61 -4.65 -10.79
N GLU A 115 10.62 -4.50 -9.96
CA GLU A 115 11.74 -3.60 -10.24
C GLU A 115 12.63 -4.24 -11.32
N VAL A 116 12.63 -3.64 -12.51
CA VAL A 116 13.37 -4.17 -13.68
C VAL A 116 14.77 -3.56 -13.81
N ALA A 117 14.97 -2.34 -13.31
CA ALA A 117 16.28 -1.69 -13.26
C ALA A 117 16.35 -0.67 -12.13
N GLN A 118 17.56 -0.47 -11.61
CA GLN A 118 17.87 0.54 -10.61
C GLN A 118 19.06 1.39 -11.09
N SER A 119 19.02 2.68 -10.80
CA SER A 119 20.11 3.61 -11.09
C SER A 119 21.30 3.37 -10.16
N SER A 120 22.49 3.85 -10.52
CA SER A 120 23.71 3.46 -9.78
C SER A 120 23.79 4.11 -8.39
N ASP A 121 23.15 5.27 -8.21
CA ASP A 121 22.98 5.93 -6.92
C ASP A 121 21.80 5.37 -6.09
N GLY A 122 20.99 4.48 -6.67
CA GLY A 122 19.78 3.91 -6.08
C GLY A 122 18.60 4.88 -5.95
N SER A 123 18.74 6.12 -6.44
CA SER A 123 17.72 7.16 -6.33
C SER A 123 16.60 6.98 -7.35
N ARG A 124 16.81 6.24 -8.43
CA ARG A 124 15.78 5.97 -9.43
C ARG A 124 15.62 4.49 -9.69
N ALA A 125 14.38 4.11 -9.93
CA ALA A 125 14.03 2.75 -10.29
C ALA A 125 13.09 2.77 -11.49
N LEU A 126 13.32 1.86 -12.42
CA LEU A 126 12.35 1.51 -13.44
C LEU A 126 11.58 0.29 -12.93
N VAL A 127 10.27 0.42 -12.88
CA VAL A 127 9.38 -0.65 -12.46
C VAL A 127 8.45 -1.05 -13.60
N GLU A 128 8.23 -2.35 -13.74
CA GLU A 128 7.22 -2.94 -14.58
C GLU A 128 5.99 -3.23 -13.72
N VAL A 129 4.84 -2.70 -14.13
CA VAL A 129 3.56 -2.87 -13.47
C VAL A 129 2.69 -3.77 -14.34
N VAL A 130 2.33 -4.94 -13.81
CA VAL A 130 1.44 -5.91 -14.46
C VAL A 130 0.09 -5.88 -13.77
N HIS A 131 -0.96 -5.59 -14.52
CA HIS A 131 -2.31 -5.61 -13.98
C HIS A 131 -2.85 -7.03 -13.93
N ALA A 132 -3.30 -7.51 -12.76
CA ALA A 132 -3.80 -8.88 -12.63
C ALA A 132 -5.01 -9.20 -13.52
N ASN A 133 -5.83 -8.20 -13.86
CA ASN A 133 -6.97 -8.35 -14.76
C ASN A 133 -6.56 -8.43 -16.24
N ASN A 134 -5.34 -8.01 -16.58
CA ASN A 134 -4.80 -8.08 -17.93
C ASN A 134 -3.29 -8.34 -17.86
N PRO A 135 -2.87 -9.61 -17.67
CA PRO A 135 -1.47 -9.96 -17.48
C PRO A 135 -0.60 -9.70 -18.72
N PHE A 136 -1.21 -9.32 -19.84
CA PHE A 136 -0.51 -8.96 -21.09
C PHE A 136 -0.28 -7.45 -21.23
N ARG A 137 -0.79 -6.63 -20.29
CA ARG A 137 -0.51 -5.20 -20.22
C ARG A 137 0.58 -4.95 -19.20
N TYR A 138 1.77 -4.69 -19.74
CA TYR A 138 2.96 -4.30 -19.00
C TYR A 138 3.07 -2.79 -19.09
N GLU A 139 2.94 -2.08 -17.99
CA GLU A 139 3.18 -0.64 -17.97
C GLU A 139 4.54 -0.36 -17.32
N LEU A 140 5.38 0.42 -17.98
CA LEU A 140 6.66 0.82 -17.42
C LEU A 140 6.54 2.17 -16.75
N ARG A 141 6.93 2.24 -15.47
CA ARG A 141 6.89 3.47 -14.68
C ARG A 141 8.26 3.77 -14.10
N VAL A 142 8.58 5.05 -14.02
CA VAL A 142 9.82 5.56 -13.44
C VAL A 142 9.53 6.11 -12.06
N TRP A 143 10.27 5.64 -11.07
CA TRP A 143 10.18 6.11 -9.69
C TRP A 143 11.45 6.86 -9.30
N ASN A 144 11.27 7.90 -8.50
CA ASN A 144 12.33 8.74 -7.96
C ASN A 144 12.27 8.75 -6.43
N GLY A 145 13.41 8.54 -5.79
CA GLY A 145 13.64 8.41 -4.35
C GLY A 145 14.04 7.01 -3.90
N THR A 146 14.47 6.90 -2.64
CA THR A 146 14.88 5.64 -1.99
C THR A 146 13.90 5.21 -0.91
N GLY A 147 13.77 3.89 -0.69
CA GLY A 147 12.92 3.34 0.37
C GLY A 147 11.49 3.88 0.35
N LEU A 148 10.98 4.30 1.52
CA LEU A 148 9.60 4.75 1.70
C LEU A 148 9.29 6.12 1.08
N THR A 149 10.31 6.92 0.76
CA THR A 149 10.12 8.27 0.21
C THR A 149 10.06 8.31 -1.31
N ALA A 150 10.26 7.16 -1.97
CA ALA A 150 10.12 7.07 -3.42
C ALA A 150 8.71 7.44 -3.87
N ARG A 151 8.64 8.13 -5.00
CA ARG A 151 7.40 8.54 -5.65
C ARG A 151 7.47 8.22 -7.12
N GLU A 152 6.33 7.95 -7.70
CA GLU A 152 6.21 7.87 -9.15
C GLU A 152 6.57 9.23 -9.77
N ALA A 153 7.54 9.22 -10.67
CA ALA A 153 7.95 10.40 -11.44
C ALA A 153 7.21 10.50 -12.78
N GLY A 154 6.80 9.35 -13.34
CA GLY A 154 5.92 9.27 -14.50
C GLY A 154 5.90 7.88 -15.13
N SER A 155 5.07 7.75 -16.18
CA SER A 155 4.92 6.51 -16.96
C SER A 155 5.67 6.63 -18.29
N LEU A 156 6.42 5.59 -18.66
CA LEU A 156 6.94 5.39 -20.02
C LEU A 156 5.88 4.82 -20.96
N GLY A 157 4.70 4.43 -20.45
CA GLY A 157 3.62 3.84 -21.23
C GLY A 157 3.58 2.31 -21.21
N GLU A 158 2.69 1.75 -22.03
CA GLU A 158 2.50 0.31 -22.15
C GLU A 158 3.61 -0.31 -23.03
N ALA A 159 4.38 -1.25 -22.49
CA ALA A 159 5.34 -2.04 -23.24
C ALA A 159 4.62 -3.11 -24.06
N CYS A 160 5.02 -3.26 -25.32
CA CYS A 160 4.54 -4.36 -26.14
C CYS A 160 5.28 -5.64 -25.75
N GLY A 161 4.64 -6.42 -24.89
CA GLY A 161 5.22 -7.63 -24.34
C GLY A 161 6.20 -7.36 -23.21
N GLY A 162 6.70 -8.46 -22.63
CA GLY A 162 7.61 -8.38 -21.49
C GLY A 162 8.94 -7.72 -21.84
N VAL A 163 9.48 -6.98 -20.88
CA VAL A 163 10.82 -6.41 -20.93
C VAL A 163 11.85 -7.54 -20.83
N GLN A 164 12.77 -7.63 -21.81
CA GLN A 164 13.81 -8.66 -21.79
C GLN A 164 14.97 -8.24 -20.88
N ALA A 165 15.36 -6.97 -20.96
CA ALA A 165 16.32 -6.36 -20.08
C ALA A 165 16.03 -4.86 -19.95
N ALA A 166 16.34 -4.28 -18.80
CA ALA A 166 16.37 -2.84 -18.62
C ALA A 166 17.61 -2.47 -17.82
N ARG A 167 18.20 -1.32 -18.11
CA ARG A 167 19.30 -0.77 -17.33
C ARG A 167 19.35 0.74 -17.40
N PHE A 168 19.80 1.36 -16.33
CA PHE A 168 20.21 2.76 -16.37
C PHE A 168 21.61 2.83 -17.01
N VAL A 169 21.70 3.49 -18.17
CA VAL A 169 22.99 3.79 -18.83
C VAL A 169 23.69 4.92 -18.07
N THR A 170 22.89 5.89 -17.64
CA THR A 170 23.27 6.96 -16.71
C THR A 170 22.11 7.15 -15.73
N GLU A 171 22.31 7.97 -14.70
CA GLU A 171 21.24 8.31 -13.75
C GLU A 171 19.96 8.83 -14.43
N ASP A 172 20.11 9.59 -15.52
CA ASP A 172 19.02 10.25 -16.23
C ASP A 172 18.69 9.59 -17.57
N ARG A 173 19.27 8.41 -17.87
CA ARG A 173 19.03 7.71 -19.15
C ARG A 173 18.85 6.23 -18.93
N VAL A 174 17.72 5.73 -19.41
CA VAL A 174 17.35 4.32 -19.33
C VAL A 174 17.44 3.69 -20.71
N GLU A 175 18.04 2.51 -20.77
CA GLU A 175 18.00 1.63 -21.93
C GLU A 175 17.08 0.46 -21.63
N LEU A 176 16.13 0.24 -22.53
CA LEU A 176 15.10 -0.77 -22.45
C LEU A 176 15.24 -1.71 -23.64
N ASP A 177 15.48 -2.99 -23.36
CA ASP A 177 15.53 -4.03 -24.37
C ASP A 177 14.21 -4.80 -24.39
N THR A 178 13.60 -4.82 -25.58
CA THR A 178 12.29 -5.43 -25.81
C THR A 178 12.39 -6.41 -26.97
N THR A 179 11.37 -7.25 -27.13
CA THR A 179 11.26 -8.15 -28.29
C THR A 179 11.26 -7.40 -29.64
N TYR A 180 10.97 -6.10 -29.64
CA TYR A 180 10.89 -5.27 -30.84
C TYR A 180 12.15 -4.43 -31.11
N GLY A 181 13.12 -4.45 -30.19
CA GLY A 181 14.35 -3.68 -30.29
C GLY A 181 14.75 -3.03 -28.97
N THR A 182 15.92 -2.41 -29.00
CA THR A 182 16.50 -1.68 -27.87
C THR A 182 16.23 -0.19 -28.02
N TRP A 183 15.68 0.41 -26.98
CA TRP A 183 15.25 1.80 -26.95
C TRP A 183 15.93 2.54 -25.80
N GLN A 184 16.20 3.83 -25.99
CA GLN A 184 16.74 4.69 -24.94
C GLN A 184 15.75 5.79 -24.62
N PHE A 185 15.58 6.07 -23.33
CA PHE A 185 14.68 7.09 -22.81
C PHE A 185 15.47 8.06 -21.95
N ASP A 186 15.34 9.34 -22.25
CA ASP A 186 15.86 10.42 -21.41
C ASP A 186 14.85 10.77 -20.31
N LEU A 187 15.36 10.98 -19.10
CA LEU A 187 14.63 11.42 -17.92
C LEU A 187 15.05 12.85 -17.57
N ASP A 188 14.12 13.63 -17.02
CA ASP A 188 14.44 14.94 -16.44
C ASP A 188 15.33 14.76 -15.20
N PRO A 189 16.55 15.32 -15.18
CA PRO A 189 17.46 15.17 -14.04
C PRO A 189 16.89 15.70 -12.72
N ALA A 190 16.04 16.73 -12.76
CA ALA A 190 15.51 17.35 -11.55
C ALA A 190 14.37 16.53 -10.94
N THR A 191 13.49 15.97 -11.78
CA THR A 191 12.25 15.32 -11.34
C THR A 191 12.26 13.81 -11.48
N GLY A 192 13.14 13.26 -12.33
CA GLY A 192 13.12 11.87 -12.78
C GLY A 192 12.00 11.57 -13.77
N ALA A 193 11.22 12.58 -14.18
CA ALA A 193 10.09 12.36 -15.08
C ALA A 193 10.57 12.00 -16.49
N PRO A 194 9.93 11.05 -17.17
CA PRO A 194 10.30 10.67 -18.52
C PRO A 194 10.06 11.83 -19.51
N GLN A 195 11.07 12.15 -20.31
CA GLN A 195 10.93 13.13 -21.41
C GLN A 195 10.40 12.48 -22.69
N GLN A 196 10.55 11.16 -22.79
CA GLN A 196 10.07 10.34 -23.89
C GLN A 196 9.26 9.18 -23.32
N VAL A 197 8.26 8.73 -24.07
CA VAL A 197 7.41 7.59 -23.75
C VAL A 197 7.44 6.62 -24.92
N LEU A 198 7.03 5.37 -24.68
CA LEU A 198 6.84 4.37 -25.72
C LEU A 198 5.82 4.84 -26.74
N GLY A 199 6.09 4.53 -28.01
CA GLY A 199 5.16 4.82 -29.09
C GLY A 199 3.82 4.10 -28.91
N PRO A 200 2.74 4.60 -29.52
CA PRO A 200 1.38 4.05 -29.35
C PRO A 200 1.21 2.67 -30.01
N ARG A 201 2.16 2.24 -30.84
CA ARG A 201 2.15 0.94 -31.51
C ARG A 201 3.55 0.36 -31.47
N CYS A 202 3.65 -0.95 -31.57
CA CYS A 202 4.94 -1.59 -31.80
C CYS A 202 5.15 -1.91 -33.27
N PRO A 203 6.36 -1.68 -33.81
CA PRO A 203 7.62 -1.36 -33.12
C PRO A 203 7.97 0.15 -33.11
N ASP A 204 7.00 1.06 -32.94
CA ASP A 204 7.31 2.50 -32.95
C ASP A 204 8.27 2.84 -31.80
N GLY A 205 9.32 3.60 -32.12
CA GLY A 205 10.30 4.02 -31.13
C GLY A 205 9.75 5.04 -30.12
N PRO A 206 10.61 5.52 -29.21
CA PRO A 206 10.25 6.55 -28.24
C PRO A 206 9.72 7.82 -28.91
N VAL A 207 8.64 8.36 -28.36
CA VAL A 207 8.06 9.65 -28.77
C VAL A 207 8.14 10.64 -27.61
N PRO A 208 8.23 11.96 -27.85
CA PRO A 208 8.23 12.95 -26.79
C PRO A 208 7.00 12.84 -25.88
N ALA A 209 7.20 12.91 -24.56
CA ALA A 209 6.13 12.81 -23.56
C ALA A 209 5.13 13.97 -23.61
N ARG A 210 5.55 15.13 -24.13
CA ARG A 210 4.69 16.27 -24.44
C ARG A 210 4.76 16.53 -25.93
N MET A 211 3.62 16.51 -26.61
CA MET A 211 3.51 17.17 -27.91
C MET A 211 3.59 18.66 -27.64
N GLU A 212 4.71 19.30 -28.00
CA GLU A 212 4.76 20.76 -28.02
C GLU A 212 3.65 21.27 -28.97
N PRO A 213 2.78 22.20 -28.51
CA PRO A 213 1.64 22.69 -29.27
C PRO A 213 2.05 23.53 -30.48
#